data_AF-A0A951USZ5-F1
#
_entry.id   AF-A0A951USZ5-F1
#
_cell.length_a   1.000
_cell.length_b   1.000
_cell.length_c   1.000
_cell.angle_alpha   90.00
_cell.angle_beta   90.00
_cell.angle_gamma   90.00
#
_symmetry.space_group_name_H-M   'P 1'
#
loop_
_entity.id
_entity.type
_entity.pdbx_description
1 polymer ?
#
loop_
_entity_poly.entity_id
_entity_poly.type
_entity_poly.pdbx_seq_one_letter_code
_entity_poly.pdbx_strand_id
1 'polypeptide(L)' 'MSNNSLNGNTGNNTLDVGLGNDTLNGNSGSDKMIGGGGNDIYYVDVASDIVTEAHQHFLLLLPNNQATA' A
#
# COMPACT_ATOMS: atom_id res chain seq x y z
N MET A 1 0.43 1.73 12.21
CA MET A 1 1.37 1.86 11.10
C MET A 1 2.35 0.72 11.26
N SER A 2 2.05 -0.40 10.62
CA SER A 2 2.85 -1.62 10.72
C SER A 2 3.32 -1.95 9.32
N ASN A 3 4.61 -2.26 9.17
CA ASN A 3 5.16 -2.63 7.89
C ASN A 3 5.01 -4.14 7.70
N ASN A 4 4.41 -4.54 6.59
CA ASN A 4 4.03 -5.89 6.28
C ASN A 4 4.76 -6.35 5.01
N SER A 5 5.08 -7.64 4.98
CA SER A 5 5.54 -8.31 3.76
C SER A 5 4.54 -9.42 3.43
N LEU A 6 3.83 -9.24 2.33
CA LEU A 6 2.76 -10.15 1.91
C LEU A 6 3.14 -10.80 0.58
N ASN A 7 3.12 -12.13 0.57
CA ASN A 7 3.29 -12.93 -0.64
C ASN A 7 1.98 -13.66 -0.94
N GLY A 8 1.51 -13.53 -2.17
CA GLY A 8 0.48 -14.33 -2.76
C GLY A 8 0.92 -15.77 -3.01
N ASN A 9 0.15 -16.47 -3.84
CA ASN A 9 0.43 -17.81 -4.33
C ASN A 9 0.32 -17.82 -5.86
N THR A 10 0.22 -18.98 -6.49
CA THR A 10 0.18 -19.10 -7.96
C THR A 10 -1.19 -18.84 -8.58
N GLY A 11 -2.14 -18.31 -7.81
CA GLY A 11 -3.50 -18.01 -8.27
C GLY A 11 -3.83 -16.55 -8.04
N ASN A 12 -4.99 -16.11 -8.55
CA ASN A 12 -5.41 -14.72 -8.47
C ASN A 12 -5.67 -14.32 -7.01
N ASN A 13 -4.92 -13.36 -6.51
CA ASN A 13 -4.96 -12.88 -5.14
C ASN A 13 -5.45 -11.44 -5.06
N THR A 14 -5.94 -11.10 -3.88
CA THR A 14 -6.18 -9.72 -3.48
C THR A 14 -5.38 -9.49 -2.21
N LEU A 15 -4.37 -8.64 -2.32
CA LEU A 15 -3.42 -8.31 -1.26
C LEU A 15 -3.76 -6.88 -0.79
N ASP A 16 -4.23 -6.73 0.44
CA ASP A 16 -4.55 -5.43 1.07
C ASP A 16 -3.86 -5.37 2.44
N VAL A 17 -2.93 -4.43 2.59
CA VAL A 17 -1.96 -4.39 3.71
C VAL A 17 -2.11 -3.17 4.63
N GLY A 18 -2.92 -2.18 4.22
CA GLY A 18 -3.41 -1.12 5.10
C GLY A 18 -2.48 0.08 5.24
N LEU A 19 -1.89 0.29 6.43
CA LEU A 19 -1.04 1.46 6.71
C LEU A 19 0.34 1.00 7.14
N GLY A 20 1.37 1.55 6.51
CA GLY A 20 2.75 1.14 6.72
C GLY A 20 3.55 1.33 5.44
N ASN A 21 4.84 1.05 5.51
CA ASN A 21 5.64 0.87 4.31
C ASN A 21 5.70 -0.63 4.03
N ASP A 22 4.82 -1.09 3.17
CA ASP A 22 4.56 -2.50 2.95
C ASP A 22 5.27 -3.02 1.69
N THR A 23 5.37 -4.34 1.58
CA THR A 23 5.92 -5.02 0.41
C THR A 23 4.96 -6.12 -0.03
N LEU A 24 4.45 -6.01 -1.24
CA LEU A 24 3.46 -6.92 -1.82
C LEU A 24 4.05 -7.63 -3.03
N ASN A 25 3.83 -8.94 -3.11
CA ASN A 25 4.19 -9.77 -4.26
C ASN A 25 3.04 -10.74 -4.57
N GLY A 26 2.43 -10.60 -5.74
CA GLY A 26 1.38 -11.50 -6.23
C GLY A 26 1.90 -12.90 -6.55
N ASN A 27 3.10 -12.97 -7.14
CA ASN A 27 3.60 -14.11 -7.90
C ASN A 27 2.73 -14.35 -9.15
N SER A 28 2.64 -15.60 -9.61
CA SER A 28 1.81 -15.92 -10.77
C SER A 28 0.32 -15.71 -10.48
N GLY A 29 -0.38 -15.05 -11.39
CA GLY A 29 -1.82 -14.85 -11.28
C GLY A 29 -2.23 -13.56 -11.97
N SER A 30 -3.50 -13.21 -11.87
CA SER A 30 -3.95 -11.84 -12.06
C SER A 30 -4.28 -11.26 -10.70
N ASP A 31 -3.36 -10.47 -10.16
CA ASP A 31 -3.42 -10.03 -8.78
C ASP A 31 -3.93 -8.60 -8.63
N LYS A 32 -4.58 -8.33 -7.49
CA LYS A 32 -4.92 -6.99 -7.04
C LYS A 32 -4.09 -6.65 -5.82
N MET A 33 -3.18 -5.71 -5.94
CA MET A 33 -2.29 -5.29 -4.87
C MET A 33 -2.64 -3.88 -4.41
N ILE A 34 -3.07 -3.75 -3.15
CA ILE A 34 -3.52 -2.51 -2.51
C ILE A 34 -2.59 -2.25 -1.32
N GLY A 35 -1.65 -1.32 -1.47
CA GLY A 35 -0.69 -0.98 -0.40
C GLY A 35 -1.31 -0.12 0.68
N GLY A 36 -2.28 0.72 0.31
CA GLY A 36 -2.84 1.66 1.26
C GLY A 36 -1.84 2.78 1.54
N GLY A 37 -1.76 3.23 2.80
CA GLY A 37 -1.07 4.44 3.19
C GLY A 37 0.36 4.22 3.65
N GLY A 38 1.30 4.88 2.99
CA GLY A 38 2.73 4.87 3.29
C GLY A 38 3.50 4.90 1.99
N ASN A 39 4.71 4.31 1.99
CA ASN A 39 5.48 4.09 0.79
C ASN A 39 5.68 2.59 0.60
N ASP A 40 4.95 2.03 -0.36
CA ASP A 40 4.89 0.59 -0.57
C ASP A 40 5.78 0.14 -1.75
N ILE A 41 6.17 -1.14 -1.73
CA ILE A 41 6.90 -1.81 -2.81
C ILE A 41 6.03 -2.92 -3.38
N TYR A 42 5.88 -2.94 -4.70
CA TYR A 42 5.08 -3.94 -5.42
C TYR A 42 5.96 -4.72 -6.39
N TYR A 43 5.92 -6.05 -6.30
CA TYR A 43 6.48 -6.93 -7.32
C TYR A 43 5.37 -7.29 -8.30
N VAL A 44 5.39 -6.63 -9.46
CA VAL A 44 4.48 -6.87 -10.59
C VAL A 44 5.20 -7.74 -11.61
N ASP A 45 4.89 -9.04 -11.63
CA ASP A 45 5.49 -10.02 -12.52
C ASP A 45 4.55 -10.48 -13.64
N VAL A 46 3.23 -10.29 -13.49
CA VAL A 46 2.25 -10.61 -14.54
C VAL A 46 1.59 -9.34 -15.07
N ALA A 47 1.49 -9.23 -16.40
CA ALA A 47 0.91 -8.05 -17.06
C ALA A 47 -0.58 -7.79 -16.71
N SER A 48 -1.27 -8.78 -16.16
CA SER A 48 -2.66 -8.67 -15.70
C SER A 48 -2.82 -8.12 -14.29
N ASP A 49 -1.72 -7.88 -13.58
CA ASP A 49 -1.78 -7.38 -12.22
C ASP A 49 -2.25 -5.92 -12.18
N ILE A 50 -2.94 -5.58 -11.11
CA ILE A 50 -3.46 -4.25 -10.86
C ILE A 50 -2.90 -3.78 -9.52
N VAL A 51 -2.12 -2.70 -9.55
CA VAL A 51 -1.61 -2.02 -8.37
C VAL A 51 -2.47 -0.79 -8.07
N THR A 52 -2.91 -0.67 -6.82
CA THR A 52 -3.58 0.52 -6.30
C THR A 52 -2.75 1.07 -5.15
N GLU A 53 -2.01 2.13 -5.44
CA GLU A 53 -1.30 2.91 -4.43
C GLU A 53 -2.25 3.98 -3.87
N ALA A 54 -2.36 4.05 -2.54
CA ALA A 54 -3.21 5.02 -1.88
C ALA A 54 -2.43 5.79 -0.82
N HIS A 55 -1.56 6.71 -1.24
CA HIS A 55 -0.75 7.52 -0.34
C HIS A 55 -1.62 8.39 0.58
N GLN A 56 -1.98 7.84 1.74
CA GLN A 56 -2.65 8.55 2.81
C GLN A 56 -1.58 9.35 3.56
N HIS A 57 -1.27 10.54 3.06
CA HIS A 57 -0.50 11.50 3.83
C HIS A 57 -1.35 11.93 5.03
N PHE A 58 -1.06 11.36 6.20
CA PHE A 58 -1.74 11.72 7.44
C PHE A 58 -1.38 13.16 7.81
N LEU A 59 -2.16 14.11 7.31
CA LEU A 59 -2.04 15.50 7.72
C LEU A 59 -2.53 15.57 9.17
N LEU A 60 -1.60 15.55 10.13
CA LEU A 60 -1.87 16.03 11.47
C LEU A 60 -2.35 17.47 11.32
N LEU A 61 -3.66 17.68 11.45
CA LEU A 61 -4.21 18.98 11.76
C LEU A 61 -3.70 19.34 13.17
N LEU A 62 -2.42 19.69 13.28
CA LEU A 62 -1.99 20.53 14.38
C LEU A 62 -2.86 21.77 14.25
N PRO A 63 -3.64 22.16 15.27
CA PRO A 63 -4.35 23.42 15.21
C PRO A 63 -3.31 24.46 14.82
N ASN A 64 -3.60 25.19 13.74
CA ASN A 64 -2.80 26.32 13.29
C ASN A 64 -2.82 27.32 14.43
N ASN A 65 -1.95 27.15 15.42
CA ASN A 65 -1.58 28.20 16.33
C ASN A 65 -0.61 29.11 15.57
N GLN A 66 -1.11 29.65 14.46
CA GLN A 66 -0.73 30.98 14.03
C GLN A 66 -1.18 31.87 15.19
N ALA A 67 -0.30 31.97 16.18
CA ALA A 67 -0.38 32.97 17.21
C ALA A 67 -0.35 34.31 16.49
N THR A 68 -1.53 34.80 16.13
CA THR A 68 -1.73 36.21 15.86
C THR A 68 -1.71 36.89 17.22
N ALA A 69 -0.51 37.22 17.67
CA ALA A 69 -0.23 38.27 18.64
C ALA A 69 0.83 39.19 18.01
#